data_AF-A0A9J6P5B2-F1
#
_entry.id   AF-A0A9J6P5B2-F1
#
_cell.length_a   1.000
_cell.length_b   1.000
_cell.length_c   1.000
_cell.angle_alpha   90.00
_cell.angle_beta   90.00
_cell.angle_gamma   90.00
#
_symmetry.space_group_name_H-M   'P 1'
#
loop_
_entity.id
_entity.type
_entity.pdbx_description
1 polymer ?
#
loop_
_entity_poly.entity_id
_entity_poly.type
_entity_poly.pdbx_seq_one_letter_code
_entity_poly.pdbx_strand_id
1 'polypeptide(L)'
;MIKNFYNNDVKTTVNLLLLEICPERNYEKLIENISEDLEKFNQLFNELSEIAENEHKYNLNWAYKNSQSKFNQLSKEILEKKLERKKQDNLDRKIIEEYSVILKVRKRIENGLKRKSKLFSFMNSLISLIDVIISIILVLVISEISHKGELYLSSEVLSGLFVFFFAFLKVTLEKYFIAPKVEKLGWKLYEHSINQYKKDIIIVTTMSLVTHQGIVNDIGVANVLKCLRRGVKLLKEKGK
;
A
#
# COMPACT_ATOMS: atom_id res chain seq x y z
N MET A 1 -8.63 -9.97 20.18
CA MET A 1 -8.44 -8.52 20.40
C MET A 1 -7.46 -7.84 19.43
N ILE A 2 -6.83 -8.55 18.47
CA ILE A 2 -5.72 -8.03 17.64
C ILE A 2 -6.18 -7.37 16.32
N LYS A 3 -7.34 -7.75 15.76
CA LYS A 3 -7.85 -7.19 14.50
C LYS A 3 -8.29 -5.72 14.54
N ASN A 4 -8.49 -5.12 15.73
CA ASN A 4 -9.08 -3.77 15.84
C ASN A 4 -8.06 -2.63 16.02
N PHE A 5 -6.77 -2.90 16.18
CA PHE A 5 -5.82 -1.83 16.52
C PHE A 5 -5.58 -0.85 15.36
N TYR A 6 -5.59 -1.34 14.11
CA TYR A 6 -5.42 -0.52 12.91
C TYR A 6 -6.74 -0.09 12.25
N ASN A 7 -7.88 -0.57 12.77
CA ASN A 7 -9.20 -0.08 12.38
C ASN A 7 -9.49 1.29 12.97
N ASN A 8 -8.78 1.65 14.05
CA ASN A 8 -8.83 2.98 14.61
C ASN A 8 -8.18 4.01 13.67
N ASP A 9 -8.51 5.26 13.95
CA ASP A 9 -7.92 6.44 13.35
C ASP A 9 -6.38 6.47 13.49
N VAL A 10 -5.66 6.99 12.48
CA VAL A 10 -4.18 7.08 12.47
C VAL A 10 -3.70 7.86 13.69
N LYS A 11 -4.36 8.97 14.06
CA LYS A 11 -3.99 9.80 15.22
C LYS A 11 -4.10 9.00 16.52
N THR A 12 -5.23 8.33 16.73
CA THR A 12 -5.45 7.47 17.90
C THR A 12 -4.42 6.34 17.97
N THR A 13 -4.14 5.71 16.83
CA THR A 13 -3.20 4.58 16.76
C THR A 13 -1.76 5.02 17.04
N VAL A 14 -1.34 6.18 16.52
CA VAL A 14 -0.03 6.78 16.83
C VAL A 14 0.06 7.12 18.32
N ASN A 15 -0.96 7.73 18.90
CA ASN A 15 -0.97 8.09 20.32
C ASN A 15 -0.84 6.86 21.23
N LEU A 16 -1.64 5.82 20.97
CA LEU A 16 -1.56 4.55 21.70
C LEU A 16 -0.19 3.90 21.59
N LEU A 17 0.41 3.89 20.38
CA LEU A 17 1.75 3.34 20.20
C LEU A 17 2.82 4.14 20.95
N LEU A 18 2.73 5.46 20.99
CA LEU A 18 3.68 6.29 21.74
C LEU A 18 3.63 5.98 23.24
N LEU A 19 2.43 5.86 23.80
CA LEU A 19 2.21 5.47 25.20
C LEU A 19 2.75 4.07 25.49
N GLU A 20 2.61 3.10 24.58
CA GLU A 20 3.15 1.75 24.79
C GLU A 20 4.68 1.67 24.61
N ILE A 21 5.24 2.51 23.73
CA ILE A 21 6.66 2.48 23.37
C ILE A 21 7.53 3.21 24.40
N CYS A 22 7.10 4.41 24.82
CA CYS A 22 7.76 5.19 25.87
C CYS A 22 6.69 5.85 26.78
N PRO A 23 6.08 5.10 27.70
CA PRO A 23 4.99 5.61 28.57
C PRO A 23 5.42 6.78 29.45
N GLU A 24 6.70 6.86 29.80
CA GLU A 24 7.25 7.87 30.70
C GLU A 24 7.43 9.25 30.04
N ARG A 25 6.96 9.43 28.80
CA ARG A 25 7.19 10.66 28.02
C ARG A 25 5.90 11.35 27.62
N ASN A 26 5.89 12.67 27.77
CA ASN A 26 4.82 13.51 27.23
C ASN A 26 5.06 13.77 25.74
N TYR A 27 4.10 13.36 24.90
CA TYR A 27 4.10 13.58 23.45
C TYR A 27 3.04 14.60 22.98
N GLU A 28 2.23 15.17 23.87
CA GLU A 28 1.07 16.02 23.54
C GLU A 28 1.44 17.16 22.59
N LYS A 29 2.44 17.97 22.96
CA LYS A 29 2.91 19.09 22.12
C LYS A 29 3.40 18.64 20.75
N LEU A 30 4.03 17.47 20.66
CA LEU A 30 4.51 16.96 19.37
C LEU A 30 3.38 16.41 18.50
N ILE A 31 2.40 15.75 19.12
CA ILE A 31 1.19 15.26 18.44
C ILE A 31 0.37 16.45 17.94
N GLU A 32 0.23 17.50 18.74
CA GLU A 32 -0.45 18.74 18.37
C GLU A 32 0.21 19.40 17.15
N ASN A 33 1.55 19.51 17.16
CA ASN A 33 2.33 20.05 16.04
C ASN A 33 2.20 19.27 14.72
N ILE A 34 1.75 18.01 14.76
CA ILE A 34 1.51 17.21 13.55
C ILE A 34 0.04 16.81 13.38
N SER A 35 -0.88 17.37 14.18
CA SER A 35 -2.28 16.96 14.20
C SER A 35 -2.94 17.13 12.84
N GLU A 36 -2.69 18.25 12.16
CA GLU A 36 -3.19 18.49 10.82
C GLU A 36 -2.70 17.43 9.81
N ASP A 37 -1.42 17.07 9.89
CA ASP A 37 -0.86 16.07 8.98
C ASP A 37 -1.44 14.67 9.28
N LEU A 38 -1.71 14.35 10.55
CA LEU A 38 -2.40 13.12 10.97
C LEU A 38 -3.85 13.08 10.47
N GLU A 39 -4.58 14.18 10.57
CA GLU A 39 -5.96 14.29 10.07
C GLU A 39 -6.04 14.15 8.55
N LYS A 40 -5.07 14.73 7.82
CA LYS A 40 -4.94 14.50 6.38
C LYS A 40 -4.74 13.03 6.04
N PHE A 41 -3.90 12.30 6.80
CA PHE A 41 -3.75 10.86 6.61
C PHE A 41 -5.05 10.10 6.85
N ASN A 42 -5.80 10.48 7.89
CA ASN A 42 -7.09 9.86 8.20
C ASN A 42 -8.11 10.04 7.09
N GLN A 43 -8.28 11.28 6.63
CA GLN A 43 -9.18 11.60 5.52
C GLN A 43 -8.82 10.78 4.29
N LEU A 44 -7.52 10.75 3.92
CA LEU A 44 -7.05 9.95 2.80
C LEU A 44 -7.40 8.46 2.95
N PHE A 45 -7.08 7.85 4.10
CA PHE A 45 -7.33 6.42 4.28
C PHE A 45 -8.83 6.07 4.36
N ASN A 46 -9.66 6.96 4.89
CA ASN A 46 -11.10 6.79 4.91
C ASN A 46 -11.67 6.83 3.49
N GLU A 47 -11.27 7.82 2.68
CA GLU A 47 -11.67 7.90 1.28
C GLU A 47 -11.25 6.67 0.47
N LEU A 48 -10.02 6.17 0.67
CA LEU A 48 -9.53 4.98 -0.02
C LEU A 48 -10.25 3.70 0.42
N SER A 49 -10.61 3.61 1.70
CA SER A 49 -11.38 2.49 2.23
C SER A 49 -12.82 2.52 1.71
N GLU A 50 -13.44 3.69 1.61
CA GLU A 50 -14.78 3.85 1.03
C GLU A 50 -14.82 3.41 -0.45
N ILE A 51 -13.76 3.71 -1.22
CA ILE A 51 -13.63 3.22 -2.60
C ILE A 51 -13.56 1.69 -2.64
N ALA A 52 -12.84 1.06 -1.70
CA ALA A 52 -12.77 -0.40 -1.62
C ALA A 52 -14.11 -1.04 -1.19
N GLU A 53 -14.84 -0.42 -0.25
CA GLU A 53 -16.16 -0.87 0.19
C GLU A 53 -17.23 -0.73 -0.90
N ASN A 54 -17.07 0.25 -1.79
CA ASN A 54 -17.94 0.48 -2.93
C ASN A 54 -17.36 -0.08 -4.26
N GLU A 55 -16.75 -1.26 -4.22
CA GLU A 55 -16.08 -1.91 -5.37
C GLU A 55 -16.94 -2.01 -6.64
N HIS A 56 -18.27 -2.06 -6.49
CA HIS A 56 -19.23 -2.13 -7.61
C HIS A 56 -19.48 -0.80 -8.32
N LYS A 57 -19.18 0.34 -7.67
CA LYS A 57 -19.39 1.68 -8.26
C LYS A 57 -18.16 2.19 -9.00
N TYR A 58 -16.98 1.71 -8.64
CA TYR A 58 -15.72 2.22 -9.13
C TYR A 58 -15.03 1.21 -10.04
N ASN A 59 -14.31 1.70 -11.04
CA ASN A 59 -13.44 0.85 -11.84
C ASN A 59 -12.13 0.60 -11.08
N LEU A 60 -11.69 -0.66 -11.00
CA LEU A 60 -10.48 -1.03 -10.28
C LEU A 60 -9.22 -0.28 -10.77
N ASN A 61 -9.05 -0.15 -12.09
CA ASN A 61 -7.89 0.57 -12.65
C ASN A 61 -7.93 2.06 -12.28
N TRP A 62 -9.13 2.66 -12.27
CA TRP A 62 -9.32 4.02 -11.79
C TRP A 62 -8.98 4.13 -10.30
N ALA A 63 -9.43 3.19 -9.46
CA ALA A 63 -9.16 3.18 -8.02
C ALA A 63 -7.64 3.13 -7.74
N TYR A 64 -6.90 2.25 -8.43
CA TYR A 64 -5.44 2.19 -8.33
C TYR A 64 -4.77 3.50 -8.75
N LYS A 65 -5.16 4.08 -9.90
CA LYS A 65 -4.60 5.35 -10.40
C LYS A 65 -4.90 6.53 -9.47
N ASN A 66 -6.14 6.63 -9.00
CA ASN A 66 -6.57 7.69 -8.08
C ASN A 66 -5.78 7.61 -6.76
N SER A 67 -5.65 6.41 -6.19
CA SER A 67 -4.89 6.19 -4.96
C SER A 67 -3.42 6.57 -5.12
N GLN A 68 -2.81 6.16 -6.24
CA GLN A 68 -1.42 6.52 -6.54
C GLN A 68 -1.23 8.03 -6.63
N SER A 69 -2.14 8.73 -7.32
CA SER A 69 -2.10 10.20 -7.44
C SER A 69 -2.16 10.87 -6.07
N LYS A 70 -3.12 10.46 -5.23
CA LYS A 70 -3.28 11.00 -3.87
C LYS A 70 -2.05 10.74 -2.99
N PHE A 71 -1.47 9.54 -3.04
CA PHE A 71 -0.24 9.24 -2.30
C PHE A 71 0.96 10.07 -2.79
N ASN A 72 1.06 10.31 -4.11
CA ASN A 72 2.13 11.14 -4.66
C ASN A 72 1.97 12.61 -4.26
N GLN A 73 0.75 13.15 -4.30
CA GLN A 73 0.45 14.50 -3.85
C GLN A 73 0.79 14.68 -2.36
N LEU A 74 0.30 13.78 -1.52
CA LEU A 74 0.59 13.75 -0.09
C LEU A 74 2.10 13.67 0.19
N SER A 75 2.82 12.80 -0.52
CA SER A 75 4.28 12.72 -0.39
C SER A 75 4.97 14.02 -0.81
N LYS A 76 4.45 14.72 -1.82
CA LYS A 76 5.00 15.99 -2.30
C LYS A 76 4.78 17.09 -1.27
N GLU A 77 3.55 17.24 -0.75
CA GLU A 77 3.21 18.19 0.31
C GLU A 77 4.08 18.00 1.57
N ILE A 78 4.29 16.76 1.99
CA ILE A 78 5.14 16.43 3.16
C ILE A 78 6.62 16.74 2.89
N LEU A 79 7.11 16.53 1.67
CA LEU A 79 8.49 16.85 1.28
C LEU A 79 8.72 18.36 1.20
N GLU A 80 7.75 19.10 0.67
CA GLU A 80 7.79 20.55 0.54
C GLU A 80 7.73 21.22 1.92
N LYS A 81 6.79 20.81 2.80
CA LYS A 81 6.76 21.26 4.22
C LYS A 81 8.07 20.93 4.97
N LYS A 82 8.73 19.81 4.66
CA LYS A 82 10.02 19.43 5.29
C LYS A 82 11.19 20.31 4.81
N LEU A 83 11.17 20.81 3.57
CA LEU A 83 12.21 21.69 3.03
C LEU A 83 12.13 23.09 3.65
N GLU A 84 10.92 23.56 3.95
CA GLU A 84 10.71 24.82 4.68
C GLU A 84 11.19 24.72 6.13
N ARG A 85 10.90 23.62 6.84
CA ARG A 85 11.36 23.39 8.21
C ARG A 85 12.88 23.18 8.34
N LYS A 86 13.57 22.78 7.27
CA LYS A 86 15.03 22.55 7.25
C LYS A 86 15.88 23.82 7.14
N LYS A 87 15.30 24.98 6.85
CA LYS A 87 16.05 26.24 6.80
C LYS A 87 16.34 26.83 8.19
N GLN A 88 15.85 26.23 9.27
CA GLN A 88 15.80 26.87 10.58
C GLN A 88 16.89 26.46 11.59
N ASP A 89 17.66 25.37 11.44
CA ASP A 89 18.47 24.89 12.59
C ASP A 89 19.93 24.48 12.31
N ASN A 90 20.85 25.19 12.98
CA ASN A 90 22.27 24.85 13.16
C ASN A 90 22.51 23.63 14.09
N LEU A 91 21.44 23.02 14.63
CA LEU A 91 21.47 21.82 15.47
C LEU A 91 21.93 20.55 14.72
N ASP A 92 21.91 20.58 13.39
CA ASP A 92 21.96 19.40 12.51
C ASP A 92 23.25 18.56 12.57
N ARG A 93 24.45 19.13 12.76
CA ARG A 93 25.69 18.33 12.57
C ARG A 93 25.90 17.24 13.63
N LYS A 94 25.73 17.57 14.91
CA LYS A 94 25.95 16.63 16.03
C LYS A 94 24.84 15.57 16.09
N ILE A 95 23.62 15.98 15.78
CA ILE A 95 22.42 15.12 15.72
C ILE A 95 22.49 14.15 14.53
N ILE A 96 22.99 14.60 13.37
CA ILE A 96 23.17 13.74 12.19
C ILE A 96 24.15 12.61 12.49
N GLU A 97 25.23 12.83 13.24
CA GLU A 97 26.20 11.79 13.56
C GLU A 97 25.65 10.77 14.56
N GLU A 98 25.16 11.23 15.72
CA GLU A 98 24.65 10.34 16.80
C GLU A 98 23.38 9.58 16.40
N TYR A 99 22.46 10.21 15.67
CA TYR A 99 21.20 9.60 15.24
C TYR A 99 21.21 9.11 13.79
N SER A 100 22.38 9.10 13.13
CA SER A 100 22.57 8.68 11.72
C SER A 100 21.92 7.34 11.40
N VAL A 101 22.02 6.36 12.31
CA VAL A 101 21.48 5.01 12.13
C VAL A 101 19.95 5.02 12.09
N ILE A 102 19.31 5.76 13.00
CA ILE A 102 17.85 5.88 13.08
C ILE A 102 17.32 6.67 11.88
N LEU A 103 18.01 7.75 11.50
CA LEU A 103 17.69 8.53 10.30
C LEU A 103 17.84 7.72 9.01
N LYS A 104 18.85 6.83 8.91
CA LYS A 104 19.00 5.89 7.79
C LYS A 104 17.84 4.89 7.71
N VAL A 105 17.40 4.34 8.85
CA VAL A 105 16.23 3.44 8.91
C VAL A 105 14.97 4.18 8.48
N ARG A 106 14.74 5.39 9.00
CA ARG A 106 13.63 6.26 8.58
C ARG A 106 13.66 6.52 7.08
N LYS A 107 14.80 6.95 6.52
CA LYS A 107 14.95 7.24 5.09
C LYS A 107 14.73 6.00 4.23
N ARG A 108 15.11 4.81 4.71
CA ARG A 108 14.84 3.53 4.05
C ARG A 108 13.35 3.21 4.02
N ILE A 109 12.61 3.47 5.10
CA ILE A 109 11.16 3.25 5.14
C ILE A 109 10.42 4.32 4.33
N GLU A 110 10.81 5.60 4.39
CA GLU A 110 10.27 6.68 3.55
C GLU A 110 10.49 6.40 2.05
N ASN A 111 11.68 5.90 1.68
CA ASN A 111 11.94 5.44 0.31
C ASN A 111 11.15 4.17 -0.03
N GLY A 112 10.89 3.31 0.95
CA GLY A 112 9.99 2.16 0.84
C GLY A 112 8.56 2.60 0.50
N LEU A 113 8.04 3.60 1.19
CA LEU A 113 6.72 4.20 0.93
C LEU A 113 6.63 4.81 -0.48
N LYS A 114 7.67 5.51 -0.93
CA LYS A 114 7.76 6.00 -2.33
C LYS A 114 7.84 4.88 -3.36
N ARG A 115 8.55 3.78 -3.05
CA ARG A 115 8.62 2.61 -3.94
C ARG A 115 7.29 1.86 -3.97
N LYS A 116 6.58 1.79 -2.85
CA LYS A 116 5.27 1.17 -2.77
C LYS A 116 4.23 1.91 -3.64
N SER A 117 4.42 3.20 -3.97
CA SER A 117 3.41 3.93 -4.76
C SER A 117 3.53 3.54 -6.23
N LYS A 118 4.75 3.19 -6.65
CA LYS A 118 5.01 2.47 -7.90
C LYS A 118 4.48 1.04 -7.89
N LEU A 119 4.29 0.45 -6.72
CA LEU A 119 3.73 -0.89 -6.55
C LEU A 119 2.24 -0.91 -6.87
N PHE A 120 1.48 0.16 -6.58
CA PHE A 120 0.11 0.32 -7.10
C PHE A 120 0.06 0.31 -8.64
N SER A 121 1.00 0.99 -9.29
CA SER A 121 1.15 0.94 -10.76
C SER A 121 1.56 -0.46 -11.25
N PHE A 122 2.43 -1.16 -10.52
CA PHE A 122 2.82 -2.53 -10.85
C PHE A 122 1.66 -3.52 -10.69
N MET A 123 0.84 -3.39 -9.65
CA MET A 123 -0.33 -4.24 -9.43
C MET A 123 -1.39 -4.02 -10.52
N ASN A 124 -1.63 -2.77 -10.91
CA ASN A 124 -2.47 -2.45 -12.06
C ASN A 124 -1.95 -3.11 -13.36
N SER A 125 -0.64 -3.02 -13.61
CA SER A 125 -0.02 -3.68 -14.77
C SER A 125 -0.05 -5.21 -14.68
N LEU A 126 0.10 -5.80 -13.48
CA LEU A 126 0.00 -7.24 -13.27
C LEU A 126 -1.39 -7.77 -13.55
N ILE A 127 -2.43 -7.04 -13.15
CA ILE A 127 -3.82 -7.43 -13.43
C ILE A 127 -4.06 -7.47 -14.94
N SER A 128 -3.63 -6.43 -15.68
CA SER A 128 -3.67 -6.44 -17.15
C SER A 128 -2.83 -7.55 -17.77
N LEU A 129 -1.65 -7.84 -17.21
CA LEU A 129 -0.76 -8.86 -17.74
C LEU A 129 -1.27 -10.29 -17.50
N ILE A 130 -1.91 -10.54 -16.36
CA ILE A 130 -2.58 -11.81 -16.07
C ILE A 130 -3.73 -12.02 -17.07
N ASP A 131 -4.50 -10.98 -17.38
CA ASP A 131 -5.58 -11.05 -18.37
C ASP A 131 -5.05 -11.40 -19.78
N VAL A 132 -3.93 -10.80 -20.17
CA VAL A 132 -3.24 -11.12 -21.43
C VAL A 132 -2.69 -12.54 -21.45
N ILE A 133 -2.06 -13.01 -20.36
CA ILE A 133 -1.54 -14.38 -20.27
C ILE A 133 -2.68 -15.39 -20.37
N ILE A 134 -3.79 -15.15 -19.66
CA ILE A 134 -4.96 -16.03 -19.72
C ILE A 134 -5.53 -16.05 -21.14
N SER A 135 -5.62 -14.90 -21.80
CA SER A 135 -6.06 -14.80 -23.21
C SER A 135 -5.15 -15.61 -24.15
N ILE A 136 -3.82 -15.53 -23.97
CA ILE A 136 -2.85 -16.30 -24.77
C ILE A 136 -3.01 -17.79 -24.52
N ILE A 137 -3.10 -18.23 -23.26
CA ILE A 137 -3.31 -19.64 -22.92
C ILE A 137 -4.62 -20.15 -23.54
N LEU A 138 -5.70 -19.36 -23.49
CA LEU A 138 -6.98 -19.73 -24.08
C LEU A 138 -6.87 -19.90 -25.59
N VAL A 139 -6.16 -18.99 -26.28
CA VAL A 139 -5.92 -19.10 -27.73
C VAL A 139 -5.07 -20.33 -28.05
N LEU A 140 -4.03 -20.63 -27.28
CA LEU A 140 -3.20 -21.82 -27.48
C LEU A 140 -4.00 -23.12 -27.29
N VAL A 141 -4.83 -23.20 -26.25
CA VAL A 141 -5.71 -24.35 -26.00
C VAL A 141 -6.73 -24.50 -27.13
N ILE A 142 -7.33 -23.40 -27.59
CA ILE A 142 -8.26 -23.41 -28.73
C ILE A 142 -7.55 -23.86 -30.01
N SER A 143 -6.35 -23.34 -30.28
CA SER A 143 -5.56 -23.71 -31.46
C SER A 143 -5.21 -25.20 -31.47
N GLU A 144 -4.78 -25.74 -30.33
CA GLU A 144 -4.45 -27.15 -30.17
C GLU A 144 -5.67 -28.05 -30.36
N ILE A 145 -6.82 -27.64 -29.80
CA ILE A 145 -8.09 -28.36 -29.98
C ILE A 145 -8.60 -28.24 -31.42
N SER A 146 -8.42 -27.08 -32.06
CA SER A 146 -8.78 -26.86 -33.47
C SER A 146 -7.97 -27.73 -34.40
N HIS A 147 -6.66 -27.79 -34.23
CA HIS A 147 -5.79 -28.60 -35.08
C HIS A 147 -6.08 -30.10 -34.93
N LYS A 148 -6.36 -30.55 -33.69
CA LYS A 148 -6.84 -31.92 -33.45
C LYS A 148 -8.22 -32.16 -34.04
N GLY A 149 -9.14 -31.19 -33.92
CA GLY A 149 -10.50 -31.26 -34.45
C GLY A 149 -10.55 -31.32 -35.97
N GLU A 150 -9.67 -30.59 -36.66
CA GLU A 150 -9.58 -30.55 -38.12
C GLU A 150 -9.20 -31.91 -38.72
N LEU A 151 -8.36 -32.69 -38.00
CA LEU A 151 -8.07 -34.09 -38.35
C LEU A 151 -9.29 -35.02 -38.26
N TYR A 152 -10.28 -34.68 -37.44
CA TYR A 152 -11.52 -35.47 -37.26
C TYR A 152 -12.71 -34.92 -38.05
N LEU A 153 -12.64 -33.68 -38.55
CA LEU A 153 -13.75 -32.98 -39.20
C LEU A 153 -13.43 -32.76 -40.68
N SER A 154 -13.82 -33.73 -41.51
CA SER A 154 -13.58 -33.74 -42.96
C SER A 154 -14.43 -32.75 -43.77
N SER A 155 -15.27 -31.93 -43.14
CA SER A 155 -16.17 -30.99 -43.81
C SER A 155 -15.83 -29.54 -43.43
N GLU A 156 -15.62 -28.70 -44.44
CA GLU A 156 -15.34 -27.26 -44.29
C GLU A 156 -16.40 -26.54 -43.45
N VAL A 157 -17.68 -26.94 -43.58
CA VAL A 157 -18.81 -26.38 -42.83
C VAL A 157 -18.72 -26.75 -41.34
N LEU A 158 -18.33 -28.00 -41.02
CA LEU A 158 -18.13 -28.40 -39.62
C LEU A 158 -16.90 -27.71 -39.01
N SER A 159 -15.83 -27.53 -39.77
CA SER A 159 -14.65 -26.79 -39.31
C SER A 159 -15.01 -25.33 -38.98
N GLY A 160 -15.78 -24.65 -39.85
CA GLY A 160 -16.27 -23.29 -39.59
C GLY A 160 -17.14 -23.18 -38.33
N LEU A 161 -18.07 -24.12 -38.14
CA LEU A 161 -18.89 -24.19 -36.91
C LEU A 161 -18.06 -24.47 -35.66
N PHE A 162 -17.03 -25.29 -35.77
CA PHE A 162 -16.12 -25.60 -34.68
C PHE A 162 -15.34 -24.36 -34.23
N VAL A 163 -14.76 -23.61 -35.17
CA VAL A 163 -14.07 -22.34 -34.88
C VAL A 163 -15.03 -21.33 -34.24
N PHE A 164 -16.26 -21.21 -34.75
CA PHE A 164 -17.27 -20.33 -34.17
C PHE A 164 -17.64 -20.73 -32.74
N PHE A 165 -17.82 -22.02 -32.48
CA PHE A 165 -18.09 -22.54 -31.14
C PHE A 165 -16.97 -22.21 -30.15
N PHE A 166 -15.71 -22.38 -30.54
CA PHE A 166 -14.58 -22.05 -29.67
C PHE A 166 -14.38 -20.55 -29.48
N ALA A 167 -14.62 -19.73 -30.51
CA ALA A 167 -14.64 -18.28 -30.36
C ALA A 167 -15.74 -17.83 -29.38
N PHE A 168 -16.93 -18.42 -29.46
CA PHE A 168 -18.01 -18.18 -28.52
C PHE A 168 -17.67 -18.64 -27.10
N LEU A 169 -17.08 -19.84 -26.97
CA LEU A 169 -16.63 -20.39 -25.69
C LEU A 169 -15.56 -19.50 -25.05
N LYS A 170 -14.61 -18.99 -25.84
CA LYS A 170 -13.59 -18.02 -25.41
C LYS A 170 -14.23 -16.80 -24.78
N VAL A 171 -15.10 -16.13 -25.53
CA VAL A 171 -15.76 -14.89 -25.07
C VAL A 171 -16.59 -15.15 -23.81
N THR A 172 -17.25 -16.31 -23.73
CA THR A 172 -18.03 -16.72 -22.56
C THR A 172 -17.14 -16.95 -21.34
N LEU A 173 -16.02 -17.68 -21.49
CA LEU A 173 -15.07 -17.92 -20.41
C LEU A 173 -14.43 -16.62 -19.91
N GLU A 174 -14.00 -15.75 -20.83
CA GLU A 174 -13.41 -14.45 -20.50
C GLU A 174 -14.39 -13.59 -19.70
N LYS A 175 -15.61 -13.41 -20.22
CA LYS A 175 -16.59 -12.47 -19.66
C LYS A 175 -17.22 -12.96 -18.36
N TYR A 176 -17.52 -14.26 -18.25
CA TYR A 176 -18.28 -14.80 -17.11
C TYR A 176 -17.43 -15.51 -16.05
N PHE A 177 -16.24 -16.00 -16.39
CA PHE A 177 -15.44 -16.79 -15.45
C PHE A 177 -14.11 -16.12 -15.07
N ILE A 178 -13.40 -15.55 -16.04
CA ILE A 178 -12.06 -14.99 -15.84
C ILE A 178 -12.16 -13.57 -15.29
N ALA A 179 -12.77 -12.64 -16.03
CA ALA A 179 -12.89 -11.23 -15.65
C ALA A 179 -13.41 -11.02 -14.22
N PRO A 180 -14.54 -11.62 -13.78
CA PRO A 180 -15.04 -11.40 -12.42
C PRO A 180 -14.12 -11.97 -11.32
N LYS A 181 -13.41 -13.08 -11.59
CA LYS A 181 -12.45 -13.63 -10.63
C LYS A 181 -11.21 -12.74 -10.50
N VAL A 182 -10.69 -12.26 -11.63
CA VAL A 182 -9.54 -11.34 -11.68
C VAL A 182 -9.89 -10.03 -10.98
N GLU A 183 -11.06 -9.48 -11.25
CA GLU A 183 -11.55 -8.25 -10.63
C GLU A 183 -11.70 -8.41 -9.10
N LYS A 184 -12.33 -9.49 -8.64
CA LYS A 184 -12.46 -9.79 -7.21
C LYS A 184 -11.12 -9.97 -6.50
N LEU A 185 -10.15 -10.60 -7.15
CA LEU A 185 -8.78 -10.71 -6.61
C LEU A 185 -8.09 -9.35 -6.58
N GLY A 186 -8.28 -8.53 -7.62
CA GLY A 186 -7.76 -7.18 -7.72
C GLY A 186 -8.26 -6.28 -6.59
N TRP A 187 -9.55 -6.31 -6.27
CA TRP A 187 -10.12 -5.55 -5.15
C TRP A 187 -9.57 -5.98 -3.79
N LYS A 188 -9.41 -7.29 -3.55
CA LYS A 188 -8.76 -7.80 -2.32
C LYS A 188 -7.32 -7.30 -2.20
N LEU A 189 -6.58 -7.28 -3.31
CA LEU A 189 -5.20 -6.78 -3.32
C LEU A 189 -5.16 -5.26 -3.10
N TYR A 190 -6.14 -4.53 -3.62
CA TYR A 190 -6.28 -3.09 -3.42
C TYR A 190 -6.49 -2.75 -1.95
N GLU A 191 -7.48 -3.37 -1.31
CA GLU A 191 -7.78 -3.23 0.12
C GLU A 191 -6.57 -3.61 0.98
N HIS A 192 -5.93 -4.75 0.68
CA HIS A 192 -4.73 -5.17 1.39
C HIS A 192 -3.61 -4.13 1.27
N SER A 193 -3.42 -3.56 0.07
CA SER A 193 -2.38 -2.55 -0.18
C SER A 193 -2.63 -1.27 0.59
N ILE A 194 -3.86 -0.77 0.64
CA ILE A 194 -4.25 0.41 1.44
C ILE A 194 -3.94 0.17 2.93
N ASN A 195 -4.37 -0.98 3.45
CA ASN A 195 -4.17 -1.34 4.85
C ASN A 195 -2.68 -1.44 5.21
N GLN A 196 -1.85 -2.02 4.35
CA GLN A 196 -0.40 -2.06 4.54
C GLN A 196 0.21 -0.65 4.53
N TYR A 197 -0.29 0.23 3.66
CA TYR A 197 0.14 1.61 3.60
C TYR A 197 -0.19 2.39 4.87
N LYS A 198 -1.41 2.25 5.39
CA LYS A 198 -1.83 2.86 6.65
C LYS A 198 -0.91 2.44 7.80
N LYS A 199 -0.61 1.15 7.89
CA LYS A 199 0.33 0.59 8.88
C LYS A 199 1.71 1.23 8.75
N ASP A 200 2.28 1.28 7.57
CA ASP A 200 3.62 1.86 7.36
C ASP A 200 3.68 3.33 7.76
N ILE A 201 2.67 4.13 7.40
CA ILE A 201 2.61 5.55 7.78
C ILE A 201 2.56 5.70 9.30
N ILE A 202 1.70 4.95 9.99
CA ILE A 202 1.61 4.95 11.45
C ILE A 202 2.99 4.66 12.07
N ILE A 203 3.70 3.65 11.54
CA ILE A 203 5.01 3.25 12.04
C ILE A 203 6.03 4.38 11.83
N VAL A 204 6.14 4.92 10.62
CA VAL A 204 7.09 5.99 10.31
C VAL A 204 6.83 7.23 11.16
N THR A 205 5.58 7.62 11.30
CA THR A 205 5.19 8.79 12.10
C THR A 205 5.54 8.59 13.56
N THR A 206 5.19 7.43 14.14
CA THR A 206 5.54 7.07 15.52
C THR A 206 7.06 7.09 15.73
N MET A 207 7.83 6.47 14.84
CA MET A 207 9.30 6.47 14.94
C MET A 207 9.88 7.89 14.83
N SER A 208 9.32 8.73 13.95
CA SER A 208 9.74 10.12 13.79
C SER A 208 9.51 10.93 15.06
N LEU A 209 8.36 10.76 15.71
CA LEU A 209 8.03 11.44 16.96
C LEU A 209 8.91 10.99 18.13
N VAL A 210 9.13 9.69 18.28
CA VAL A 210 10.04 9.15 19.32
C VAL A 210 11.46 9.66 19.13
N THR A 211 11.93 9.72 17.88
CA THR A 211 13.27 10.24 17.56
C THR A 211 13.35 11.73 17.85
N HIS A 212 12.36 12.52 17.42
CA HIS A 212 12.32 13.96 17.67
C HIS A 212 12.31 14.26 19.18
N GLN A 213 11.49 13.54 19.95
CA GLN A 213 11.45 13.71 21.41
C GLN A 213 12.75 13.30 22.09
N GLY A 214 13.45 12.30 21.56
CA GLY A 214 14.77 11.91 22.03
C GLY A 214 15.85 12.95 21.77
N ILE A 215 15.76 13.64 20.63
CA ILE A 215 16.66 14.72 20.23
C ILE A 215 16.42 15.98 21.07
N VAL A 216 15.18 16.46 21.14
CA VAL A 216 14.83 17.73 21.81
C VAL A 216 15.14 17.69 23.31
N ASN A 217 15.00 16.54 23.95
CA ASN A 217 15.20 16.38 25.39
C ASN A 217 16.54 15.69 25.74
N ASP A 218 17.46 15.55 24.79
CA ASP A 218 18.80 14.96 24.95
C ASP A 218 18.84 13.62 25.72
N ILE A 219 17.96 12.69 25.34
CA ILE A 219 17.72 11.47 26.16
C ILE A 219 18.71 10.34 25.83
N GLY A 220 19.63 10.59 24.89
CA GLY A 220 20.61 9.64 24.41
C GLY A 220 20.04 8.60 23.43
N VAL A 221 20.86 8.25 22.43
CA VAL A 221 20.52 7.33 21.34
C VAL A 221 20.10 5.95 21.84
N ALA A 222 20.71 5.45 22.91
CA ALA A 222 20.42 4.14 23.48
C ALA A 222 18.97 4.01 23.97
N ASN A 223 18.44 5.05 24.63
CA ASN A 223 17.07 5.06 25.13
C ASN A 223 16.06 5.17 23.98
N VAL A 224 16.37 5.98 22.97
CA VAL A 224 15.55 6.08 21.75
C VAL A 224 15.51 4.73 21.01
N LEU A 225 16.66 4.06 20.86
CA LEU A 225 16.73 2.72 20.27
C LEU A 225 15.96 1.68 21.09
N LYS A 226 16.01 1.74 22.43
CA LYS A 226 15.25 0.84 23.31
C LYS A 226 13.75 0.99 23.05
N CYS A 227 13.25 2.23 23.01
CA CYS A 227 11.87 2.52 22.65
C CYS A 227 11.52 2.02 21.23
N LEU A 228 12.33 2.36 20.22
CA LEU A 228 12.07 1.94 18.84
C LEU A 228 12.05 0.40 18.69
N ARG A 229 12.95 -0.32 19.36
CA ARG A 229 12.95 -1.80 19.39
C ARG A 229 11.70 -2.37 20.03
N ARG A 230 11.25 -1.76 21.15
CA ARG A 230 9.97 -2.12 21.80
C ARG A 230 8.80 -1.92 20.84
N GLY A 231 8.77 -0.79 20.13
CA GLY A 231 7.79 -0.50 19.08
C GLY A 231 7.78 -1.54 17.97
N VAL A 232 8.94 -1.86 17.39
CA VAL A 232 9.03 -2.88 16.33
C VAL A 232 8.54 -4.25 16.81
N LYS A 233 8.82 -4.62 18.07
CA LYS A 233 8.35 -5.89 18.66
C LYS A 233 6.82 -5.89 18.78
N LEU A 234 6.23 -4.84 19.34
CA LEU A 234 4.78 -4.67 19.47
C LEU A 234 4.07 -4.71 18.11
N LEU A 235 4.65 -4.06 17.10
CA LEU A 235 4.09 -4.04 15.73
C LEU A 235 4.13 -5.42 15.08
N LYS A 236 5.15 -6.25 15.35
CA LYS A 236 5.22 -7.64 14.88
C LYS A 236 4.22 -8.56 15.59
N GLU A 237 3.98 -8.33 16.87
CA GLU A 237 3.04 -9.11 17.69
C GLU A 237 1.58 -8.76 17.38
N LYS A 238 1.28 -7.46 17.18
CA LYS A 238 -0.07 -6.97 16.85
C LYS A 238 -0.38 -6.99 15.34
N GLY A 239 0.59 -7.32 14.50
CA GLY A 239 0.46 -7.36 13.04
C GLY A 239 0.11 -8.74 12.46
N LYS A 240 0.11 -9.80 13.28
CA LYS A 240 -0.37 -11.16 12.94
C LYS A 240 -1.84 -11.31 13.31
#